data_AF-A0A2E1AP03-F1
#
_entry.id   AF-A0A2E1AP03-F1
#
_cell.length_a   1.000
_cell.length_b   1.000
_cell.length_c   1.000
_cell.angle_alpha   90.00
_cell.angle_beta   90.00
_cell.angle_gamma   90.00
#
_symmetry.space_group_name_H-M   'P 1'
#
loop_
_entity.id
_entity.type
_entity.pdbx_description
1 polymer ?
#
loop_
_entity_poly.entity_id
_entity_poly.type
_entity_poly.pdbx_seq_one_letter_code
_entity_poly.pdbx_strand_id
1 'polypeptide(L)'
;MKKIIPILFITSMLYYVSSCEKDDICVDGDTPLLVIGFFDVEDTTEAKEVPSIRIKNIDIDSILENDSFSDRTDSPDSLSVPLRSNAVSTMYEIIYDSEDDDETELETGNRDTLTITYELGEAFVSRACGFVANYNNIEVTLTEDSENWIQDISVVQANVENTDNIHVKIFH
;
A
#
# COMPACT_ATOMS: atom_id res chain seq x y z
N MET A 1 -2.07 -40.05 -56.41
CA MET A 1 -1.04 -39.28 -55.65
C MET A 1 -1.28 -37.75 -55.67
N LYS A 2 -1.70 -37.13 -56.79
CA LYS A 2 -1.94 -35.66 -56.87
C LYS A 2 -3.03 -35.10 -55.92
N LYS A 3 -4.00 -35.90 -55.47
CA LYS A 3 -5.06 -35.45 -54.53
C LYS A 3 -4.66 -35.52 -53.05
N ILE A 4 -3.54 -36.17 -52.71
CA ILE A 4 -3.12 -36.40 -51.31
C ILE A 4 -2.30 -35.21 -50.78
N ILE A 5 -1.53 -34.57 -51.66
CA ILE A 5 -0.71 -33.39 -51.38
C ILE A 5 -1.53 -32.20 -50.83
N PRO A 6 -2.67 -31.79 -51.44
CA PRO A 6 -3.46 -30.68 -50.89
C PRO A 6 -4.10 -31.00 -49.54
N ILE A 7 -4.44 -32.26 -49.28
CA ILE A 7 -5.01 -32.69 -47.99
C ILE A 7 -3.97 -32.55 -46.88
N LEU A 8 -2.73 -32.98 -47.14
CA LEU A 8 -1.62 -32.91 -46.17
C LEU A 8 -1.25 -31.45 -45.83
N PHE A 9 -1.37 -30.56 -46.81
CA PHE A 9 -1.16 -29.12 -46.61
C PHE A 9 -2.24 -28.48 -45.74
N ILE A 10 -3.51 -28.81 -45.98
CA ILE A 10 -4.65 -28.31 -45.17
C ILE A 10 -4.57 -28.84 -43.73
N THR A 11 -4.24 -30.12 -43.54
CA THR A 11 -4.08 -30.69 -42.19
C THR A 11 -2.92 -30.04 -41.45
N SER A 12 -1.79 -29.82 -42.12
CA SER A 12 -0.64 -29.13 -41.51
C SER A 12 -0.99 -27.71 -41.09
N MET A 13 -1.74 -26.98 -41.91
CA MET A 13 -2.17 -25.61 -41.61
C MET A 13 -3.15 -25.56 -40.41
N LEU A 14 -4.03 -26.57 -40.27
CA LEU A 14 -4.92 -26.71 -39.12
C LEU A 14 -4.17 -26.99 -37.80
N TYR A 15 -3.05 -27.73 -37.84
CA TYR A 15 -2.20 -27.95 -36.66
C TYR A 15 -1.44 -26.69 -36.23
N TYR A 16 -1.06 -25.81 -37.15
CA TYR A 16 -0.36 -24.56 -36.81
C TYR A 16 -1.30 -23.53 -36.17
N VAL A 17 -2.58 -23.48 -36.57
CA VAL A 17 -3.56 -22.57 -35.96
C VAL A 17 -4.08 -23.05 -34.60
N SER A 18 -3.94 -24.35 -34.27
CA SER A 18 -4.29 -24.87 -32.93
C SER A 18 -3.23 -24.60 -31.86
N SER A 19 -2.06 -24.09 -32.24
CA SER A 19 -0.96 -23.74 -31.31
C SER A 19 -0.97 -22.28 -30.87
N CYS A 20 -2.04 -21.53 -31.16
CA CYS A 20 -2.20 -20.16 -30.65
C CYS A 20 -2.61 -20.23 -29.18
N GLU A 21 -1.63 -20.31 -28.29
CA GLU A 21 -1.81 -20.07 -26.86
C GLU A 21 -2.00 -18.57 -26.66
N LYS A 22 -3.09 -18.18 -26.00
CA LYS A 22 -3.30 -16.79 -25.62
C LYS A 22 -2.42 -16.53 -24.40
N ASP A 23 -1.37 -15.75 -24.59
CA ASP A 23 -0.46 -15.34 -23.52
C ASP A 23 -1.22 -14.36 -22.61
N ASP A 24 -1.92 -14.91 -21.63
CA ASP A 24 -2.72 -14.18 -20.66
C ASP A 24 -1.77 -13.47 -19.68
N ILE A 25 -1.20 -12.34 -20.12
CA ILE A 25 -0.40 -11.45 -19.27
C ILE A 25 -1.32 -10.60 -18.39
N CYS A 26 -0.95 -10.47 -17.13
CA CYS A 26 -1.64 -9.60 -16.19
C CYS A 26 -1.06 -8.18 -16.24
N VAL A 27 -1.92 -7.18 -16.42
CA VAL A 27 -1.56 -5.75 -16.45
C VAL A 27 -2.30 -4.93 -15.39
N ASP A 28 -3.13 -5.59 -14.58
CA ASP A 28 -3.98 -5.00 -13.54
C ASP A 28 -3.79 -5.79 -12.23
N GLY A 29 -4.42 -5.38 -11.14
CA GLY A 29 -4.47 -6.17 -9.92
C GLY A 29 -3.32 -5.91 -8.95
N ASP A 30 -2.95 -4.66 -8.80
CA ASP A 30 -2.10 -4.24 -7.70
C ASP A 30 -2.85 -4.36 -6.37
N THR A 31 -2.17 -4.86 -5.34
CA THR A 31 -2.70 -4.84 -3.98
C THR A 31 -2.82 -3.38 -3.53
N PRO A 32 -4.00 -2.94 -3.07
CA PRO A 32 -4.22 -1.56 -2.68
C PRO A 32 -3.36 -1.21 -1.45
N LEU A 33 -2.90 0.04 -1.42
CA LEU A 33 -2.16 0.60 -0.29
C LEU A 33 -3.09 1.47 0.54
N LEU A 34 -2.89 1.47 1.85
CA LEU A 34 -3.61 2.37 2.74
C LEU A 34 -3.08 3.79 2.54
N VAL A 35 -3.94 4.70 2.11
CA VAL A 35 -3.59 6.11 1.93
C VAL A 35 -3.88 6.90 3.21
N ILE A 36 -2.83 7.47 3.80
CA ILE A 36 -2.86 8.28 5.01
C ILE A 36 -2.64 9.74 4.60
N GLY A 37 -3.54 10.64 5.02
CA GLY A 37 -3.36 12.08 4.83
C GLY A 37 -3.12 12.81 6.16
N PHE A 38 -2.32 13.87 6.12
CA PHE A 38 -1.95 14.68 7.28
C PHE A 38 -2.66 16.03 7.24
N PHE A 39 -3.34 16.38 8.33
CA PHE A 39 -4.20 17.56 8.42
C PHE A 39 -3.96 18.33 9.70
N ASP A 40 -4.29 19.62 9.70
CA ASP A 40 -4.20 20.45 10.90
C ASP A 40 -5.31 20.08 11.90
N VAL A 41 -4.96 20.01 13.19
CA VAL A 41 -5.92 19.72 14.26
C VAL A 41 -6.92 20.85 14.52
N GLU A 42 -6.53 22.10 14.29
CA GLU A 42 -7.39 23.29 14.47
C GLU A 42 -8.25 23.54 13.22
N ASP A 43 -7.75 23.23 12.03
CA ASP A 43 -8.52 23.19 10.77
C ASP A 43 -8.39 21.83 10.06
N THR A 44 -9.31 20.91 10.39
CA THR A 44 -9.36 19.52 9.87
C THR A 44 -9.59 19.39 8.35
N THR A 45 -9.74 20.52 7.64
CA THR A 45 -9.86 20.56 6.18
C THR A 45 -8.57 20.98 5.47
N GLU A 46 -7.61 21.56 6.19
CA GLU A 46 -6.33 22.01 5.66
C GLU A 46 -5.26 20.92 5.82
N ALA A 47 -4.57 20.60 4.72
CA ALA A 47 -3.45 19.67 4.76
C ALA A 47 -2.26 20.32 5.50
N LYS A 48 -1.58 19.53 6.32
CA LYS A 48 -0.46 20.01 7.15
C LYS A 48 0.71 19.04 7.06
N GLU A 49 1.81 19.52 6.51
CA GLU A 49 3.04 18.75 6.36
C GLU A 49 3.61 18.34 7.72
N VAL A 50 4.08 17.10 7.80
CA VAL A 50 4.90 16.58 8.89
C VAL A 50 6.37 16.74 8.46
N PRO A 51 7.15 17.63 9.10
CA PRO A 51 8.54 17.84 8.76
C PRO A 51 9.39 16.60 9.06
N SER A 52 10.37 16.35 8.17
CA SER A 52 11.32 15.23 8.28
C SER A 52 10.67 13.92 8.76
N ILE A 53 9.59 13.49 8.10
CA ILE A 53 8.85 12.32 8.53
C ILE A 53 9.66 11.05 8.24
N ARG A 54 9.66 10.10 9.17
CA ARG A 54 10.13 8.73 8.94
C ARG A 54 9.04 7.74 9.30
N ILE A 55 8.79 6.76 8.44
CA ILE A 55 7.80 5.71 8.68
C ILE A 55 8.51 4.37 8.72
N LYS A 56 8.39 3.69 9.85
CA LYS A 56 8.95 2.36 10.05
C LYS A 56 7.84 1.34 10.18
N ASN A 57 7.85 0.30 9.34
CA ASN A 57 7.03 -0.88 9.54
C ASN A 57 7.65 -1.72 10.66
N ILE A 58 6.97 -1.82 11.80
CA ILE A 58 7.47 -2.51 13.00
C ILE A 58 7.47 -4.03 12.79
N ASP A 59 6.49 -4.55 12.04
CA ASP A 59 6.31 -6.00 11.87
C ASP A 59 7.47 -6.67 11.11
N ILE A 60 8.10 -5.92 10.19
CA ILE A 60 9.20 -6.42 9.34
C ILE A 60 10.51 -5.66 9.54
N ASP A 61 10.56 -4.73 10.50
CA ASP A 61 11.73 -3.89 10.81
C ASP A 61 12.31 -3.19 9.57
N SER A 62 11.45 -2.51 8.82
CA SER A 62 11.82 -1.81 7.57
C SER A 62 11.38 -0.36 7.60
N ILE A 63 12.25 0.54 7.15
CA ILE A 63 11.88 1.91 6.81
C ILE A 63 11.10 1.88 5.49
N LEU A 64 10.03 2.67 5.42
CA LEU A 64 9.20 2.81 4.23
C LEU A 64 9.77 3.90 3.33
N GLU A 65 10.11 3.52 2.11
CA GLU A 65 10.45 4.42 1.02
C GLU A 65 9.70 3.96 -0.23
N ASN A 66 9.25 4.89 -1.07
CA ASN A 66 8.62 4.59 -2.34
C ASN A 66 8.91 5.70 -3.37
N ASP A 67 8.47 5.52 -4.61
CA ASP A 67 8.74 6.47 -5.70
C ASP A 67 8.19 7.89 -5.44
N SER A 68 7.22 8.04 -4.53
CA SER A 68 6.57 9.31 -4.19
C SER A 68 7.05 9.93 -2.87
N PHE A 69 7.81 9.18 -2.07
CA PHE A 69 8.24 9.61 -0.74
C PHE A 69 9.57 8.95 -0.34
N SER A 70 10.53 9.78 0.05
CA SER A 70 11.81 9.36 0.59
C SER A 70 11.86 9.59 2.10
N ASP A 71 12.59 8.73 2.78
CA ASP A 71 12.82 8.83 4.20
C ASP A 71 13.37 10.21 4.63
N ARG A 72 12.90 10.70 5.79
CA ARG A 72 13.27 12.00 6.40
C ARG A 72 13.12 13.19 5.46
N THR A 73 12.02 13.21 4.72
CA THR A 73 11.59 14.40 3.96
C THR A 73 10.30 14.94 4.53
N ASP A 74 9.96 16.19 4.21
CA ASP A 74 8.67 16.76 4.58
C ASP A 74 7.56 15.93 3.92
N SER A 75 6.55 15.55 4.71
CA SER A 75 5.51 14.66 4.21
C SER A 75 4.75 15.32 3.05
N PRO A 76 4.43 14.61 1.97
CA PRO A 76 3.39 15.07 1.05
C PRO A 76 2.03 15.18 1.77
N ASP A 77 1.05 15.83 1.14
CA ASP A 77 -0.33 15.93 1.65
C ASP A 77 -0.92 14.56 2.08
N SER A 78 -0.53 13.50 1.36
CA SER A 78 -0.85 12.12 1.69
C SER A 78 0.24 11.16 1.23
N LEU A 79 0.39 10.04 1.94
CA LEU A 79 1.28 8.95 1.56
C LEU A 79 0.57 7.59 1.65
N SER A 80 1.09 6.63 0.91
CA SER A 80 0.53 5.28 0.82
C SER A 80 1.42 4.27 1.53
N VAL A 81 0.84 3.47 2.43
CA VAL A 81 1.54 2.41 3.19
C VAL A 81 0.96 1.03 2.87
N PRO A 82 1.79 -0.02 2.71
CA PRO A 82 1.31 -1.37 2.45
C PRO A 82 0.74 -2.06 3.70
N LEU A 83 -0.41 -2.70 3.59
CA LEU A 83 -0.92 -3.57 4.66
C LEU A 83 -0.53 -5.02 4.42
N ARG A 84 -0.31 -5.79 5.48
CA ARG A 84 0.08 -7.20 5.39
C ARG A 84 -1.10 -8.05 4.91
N SER A 85 -0.99 -8.66 3.73
CA SER A 85 -2.00 -9.54 3.15
C SER A 85 -2.08 -10.94 3.79
N ASN A 86 -1.19 -11.25 4.73
CA ASN A 86 -1.11 -12.53 5.44
C ASN A 86 -1.30 -12.41 6.96
N ALA A 87 -1.77 -11.26 7.42
CA ALA A 87 -2.07 -10.98 8.83
C ALA A 87 -3.36 -10.14 8.91
N VAL A 88 -3.89 -9.99 10.12
CA VAL A 88 -5.09 -9.17 10.38
C VAL A 88 -4.75 -7.82 11.02
N SER A 89 -3.45 -7.50 11.07
CA SER A 89 -2.95 -6.24 11.59
C SER A 89 -1.61 -5.87 10.95
N THR A 90 -1.34 -4.58 10.86
CA THR A 90 -0.03 -4.01 10.51
C THR A 90 0.30 -2.88 11.48
N MET A 91 1.54 -2.84 11.96
CA MET A 91 2.02 -1.82 12.89
C MET A 91 3.06 -0.91 12.24
N TYR A 92 2.88 0.39 12.43
CA TYR A 92 3.79 1.43 11.98
C TYR A 92 4.22 2.31 13.14
N GLU A 93 5.50 2.69 13.15
CA GLU A 93 6.01 3.80 13.93
C GLU A 93 6.18 4.99 12.97
N ILE A 94 5.54 6.11 13.28
CA ILE A 94 5.61 7.35 12.50
C ILE A 94 6.34 8.38 13.35
N ILE A 95 7.45 8.87 12.82
CA ILE A 95 8.39 9.73 13.52
C ILE A 95 8.31 11.14 12.94
N TYR A 96 7.96 12.11 13.79
CA TYR A 96 7.98 13.55 13.52
C TYR A 96 9.38 14.12 13.81
N ASP A 97 9.89 14.99 12.93
CA ASP A 97 11.24 15.56 13.03
C ASP A 97 12.32 14.47 13.24
N SER A 98 12.29 13.42 12.41
CA SER A 98 13.27 12.33 12.47
C SER A 98 14.66 12.81 12.06
N GLU A 99 15.67 12.44 12.85
CA GLU A 99 17.09 12.75 12.64
C GLU A 99 17.97 11.69 13.31
N ASP A 100 19.19 11.48 12.79
CA ASP A 100 20.23 10.71 13.51
C ASP A 100 20.95 11.63 14.49
N ASP A 101 21.07 11.20 15.74
CA ASP A 101 21.90 11.89 16.72
C ASP A 101 23.37 11.92 16.29
N ASP A 102 23.95 13.12 16.19
CA ASP A 102 25.31 13.35 15.65
C ASP A 102 26.42 12.58 16.41
N GLU A 103 26.22 12.23 17.68
CA GLU A 103 27.22 11.57 18.51
C GLU A 103 27.01 10.05 18.61
N THR A 104 25.76 9.62 18.68
CA THR A 104 25.37 8.23 18.95
C THR A 104 24.87 7.48 17.72
N GLU A 105 24.59 8.19 16.63
CA GLU A 105 23.94 7.67 15.41
C GLU A 105 22.61 6.96 15.69
N LEU A 106 21.94 7.33 16.80
CA LEU A 106 20.64 6.80 17.19
C LEU A 106 19.51 7.66 16.65
N GLU A 107 18.38 7.01 16.33
CA GLU A 107 17.17 7.68 15.88
C GLU A 107 16.58 8.61 16.96
N THR A 108 16.32 9.85 16.57
CA THR A 108 15.66 10.88 17.38
C THR A 108 14.25 11.19 16.85
N GLY A 109 13.70 12.37 17.15
CA GLY A 109 12.32 12.73 16.80
C GLY A 109 11.26 12.18 17.76
N ASN A 110 10.01 12.62 17.53
CA ASN A 110 8.85 12.19 18.32
C ASN A 110 8.15 11.02 17.63
N ARG A 111 7.97 9.90 18.33
CA ARG A 111 7.57 8.62 17.75
C ARG A 111 6.21 8.18 18.23
N ASP A 112 5.29 8.06 17.27
CA ASP A 112 3.95 7.58 17.52
C ASP A 112 3.74 6.23 16.85
N THR A 113 3.21 5.25 17.59
CA THR A 113 2.95 3.90 17.07
C THR A 113 1.47 3.72 16.73
N LEU A 114 1.19 3.45 15.46
CA LEU A 114 -0.12 3.08 14.96
C LEU A 114 -0.24 1.56 14.80
N THR A 115 -1.32 1.01 15.33
CA THR A 115 -1.77 -0.35 15.00
C THR A 115 -2.99 -0.25 14.11
N ILE A 116 -2.89 -0.77 12.88
CA ILE A 116 -4.01 -0.88 11.95
C ILE A 116 -4.48 -2.32 11.97
N THR A 117 -5.75 -2.55 12.28
CA THR A 117 -6.41 -3.87 12.23
C THR A 117 -7.45 -3.89 11.14
N TYR A 118 -7.69 -5.07 10.56
CA TYR A 118 -8.56 -5.21 9.39
C TYR A 118 -8.98 -6.66 9.14
N GLU A 119 -10.05 -6.81 8.36
CA GLU A 119 -10.52 -8.08 7.83
C GLU A 119 -9.98 -8.28 6.40
N LEU A 120 -9.26 -9.38 6.17
CA LEU A 120 -8.76 -9.73 4.84
C LEU A 120 -9.91 -10.17 3.93
N GLY A 121 -10.03 -9.50 2.78
CA GLY A 121 -10.87 -9.91 1.66
C GLY A 121 -10.03 -10.26 0.43
N GLU A 122 -10.61 -11.00 -0.51
CA GLU A 122 -9.99 -11.29 -1.80
C GLU A 122 -10.96 -10.92 -2.93
N ALA A 123 -10.45 -10.22 -3.94
CA ALA A 123 -11.20 -9.86 -5.13
C ALA A 123 -10.59 -10.55 -6.36
N PHE A 124 -11.40 -11.31 -7.08
CA PHE A 124 -10.98 -11.91 -8.36
C PHE A 124 -10.89 -10.83 -9.44
N VAL A 125 -9.71 -10.63 -10.01
CA VAL A 125 -9.47 -9.64 -11.08
C VAL A 125 -9.71 -10.28 -12.43
N SER A 126 -8.97 -11.34 -12.77
CA SER A 126 -9.12 -12.04 -14.03
C SER A 126 -8.43 -13.42 -13.99
N ARG A 127 -8.60 -14.24 -15.03
CA ARG A 127 -7.84 -15.49 -15.15
C ARG A 127 -6.33 -15.24 -15.14
N ALA A 128 -5.88 -14.16 -15.78
CA ALA A 128 -4.47 -13.80 -15.89
C ALA A 128 -3.91 -13.29 -14.56
N CYS A 129 -4.71 -12.49 -13.84
CA CYS A 129 -4.29 -11.77 -12.64
C CYS A 129 -4.62 -12.47 -11.32
N GLY A 130 -5.52 -13.45 -11.34
CA GLY A 130 -5.93 -14.15 -10.13
C GLY A 130 -6.73 -13.25 -9.18
N PHE A 131 -6.38 -13.33 -7.90
CA PHE A 131 -7.02 -12.60 -6.81
C PHE A 131 -6.07 -11.57 -6.21
N VAL A 132 -6.62 -10.44 -5.78
CA VAL A 132 -5.92 -9.41 -5.02
C VAL A 132 -6.50 -9.31 -3.61
N ALA A 133 -5.65 -9.00 -2.64
CA ALA A 133 -6.10 -8.77 -1.27
C ALA A 133 -6.78 -7.40 -1.17
N ASN A 134 -7.88 -7.33 -0.44
CA ASN A 134 -8.52 -6.09 0.01
C ASN A 134 -8.55 -6.09 1.54
N TYR A 135 -8.61 -4.90 2.13
CA TYR A 135 -8.64 -4.75 3.59
C TYR A 135 -9.95 -4.08 4.00
N ASN A 136 -10.80 -4.80 4.71
CA ASN A 136 -12.14 -4.33 5.07
C ASN A 136 -12.21 -3.96 6.54
N ASN A 137 -13.13 -3.06 6.86
CA ASN A 137 -13.41 -2.65 8.24
C ASN A 137 -12.14 -2.25 8.99
N ILE A 138 -11.29 -1.43 8.36
CA ILE A 138 -10.04 -1.01 9.00
C ILE A 138 -10.35 -0.20 10.26
N GLU A 139 -9.60 -0.49 11.31
CA GLU A 139 -9.57 0.29 12.54
C GLU A 139 -8.13 0.69 12.81
N VAL A 140 -7.92 1.94 13.23
CA VAL A 140 -6.59 2.48 13.53
C VAL A 140 -6.57 2.91 14.98
N THR A 141 -5.58 2.42 15.73
CA THR A 141 -5.37 2.79 17.13
C THR A 141 -3.98 3.37 17.30
N LEU A 142 -3.91 4.54 17.93
CA LEU A 142 -2.67 5.13 18.42
C LEU A 142 -2.30 4.52 19.77
N THR A 143 -1.02 4.15 19.93
CA THR A 143 -0.48 3.74 21.23
C THR A 143 -0.29 4.98 22.08
N GLU A 144 -1.02 5.09 23.19
CA GLU A 144 -0.89 6.21 24.12
C GLU A 144 0.51 6.27 24.74
N ASP A 145 1.13 7.44 24.68
CA ASP A 145 2.32 7.80 25.44
C ASP A 145 2.16 9.19 26.08
N SER A 146 3.24 9.71 26.67
CA SER A 146 3.23 11.00 27.37
C SER A 146 3.32 12.22 26.46
N GLU A 147 3.77 12.05 25.22
CA GLU A 147 4.16 13.12 24.30
C GLU A 147 3.69 12.88 22.86
N ASN A 148 2.59 12.16 22.63
CA ASN A 148 2.10 11.90 21.28
C ASN A 148 1.92 13.19 20.47
N TRP A 149 2.45 13.22 19.25
CA TRP A 149 2.29 14.35 18.34
C TRP A 149 1.02 14.20 17.48
N ILE A 150 0.57 12.97 17.23
CA ILE A 150 -0.73 12.67 16.64
C ILE A 150 -1.80 12.94 17.70
N GLN A 151 -2.67 13.90 17.40
CA GLN A 151 -3.70 14.35 18.34
C GLN A 151 -5.06 13.68 18.10
N ASP A 152 -5.37 13.33 16.85
CA ASP A 152 -6.58 12.59 16.49
C ASP A 152 -6.42 11.79 15.19
N ILE A 153 -7.23 10.75 15.03
CA ILE A 153 -7.24 9.88 13.85
C ILE A 153 -8.68 9.63 13.42
N SER A 154 -8.95 9.87 12.13
CA SER A 154 -10.26 9.60 11.53
C SER A 154 -10.14 8.63 10.36
N VAL A 155 -10.81 7.48 10.46
CA VAL A 155 -11.01 6.56 9.33
C VAL A 155 -12.18 7.07 8.48
N VAL A 156 -11.87 7.64 7.31
CA VAL A 156 -12.88 8.19 6.40
C VAL A 156 -13.35 7.18 5.34
N GLN A 157 -12.53 6.17 5.04
CA GLN A 157 -12.90 5.04 4.20
C GLN A 157 -12.40 3.74 4.85
N ALA A 158 -13.34 2.96 5.38
CA ALA A 158 -13.02 1.75 6.14
C ALA A 158 -12.58 0.56 5.27
N ASN A 159 -12.81 0.61 3.95
CA ASN A 159 -12.44 -0.46 3.02
C ASN A 159 -11.37 0.04 2.05
N VAL A 160 -10.25 -0.66 2.01
CA VAL A 160 -9.09 -0.40 1.15
C VAL A 160 -9.13 -1.38 -0.01
N GLU A 161 -9.74 -0.94 -1.11
CA GLU A 161 -9.91 -1.72 -2.35
C GLU A 161 -9.14 -1.11 -3.54
N ASN A 162 -8.63 0.12 -3.39
CA ASN A 162 -7.77 0.84 -4.32
C ASN A 162 -6.94 1.88 -3.55
N THR A 163 -6.03 2.56 -4.24
CA THR A 163 -5.12 3.58 -3.67
C THR A 163 -5.53 4.99 -4.12
N ASP A 164 -6.78 5.20 -4.55
CA ASP A 164 -7.18 6.44 -5.23
C ASP A 164 -7.59 7.57 -4.26
N ASN A 165 -7.98 7.22 -3.04
CA ASN A 165 -8.53 8.16 -2.06
C ASN A 165 -7.87 7.99 -0.69
N ILE A 166 -7.90 9.07 0.11
CA ILE A 166 -7.48 9.03 1.52
C ILE A 166 -8.42 8.10 2.29
N HIS A 167 -7.83 7.16 3.03
CA HIS A 167 -8.55 6.21 3.88
C HIS A 167 -8.54 6.66 5.34
N VAL A 168 -7.40 7.18 5.78
CA VAL A 168 -7.15 7.60 7.17
C VAL A 168 -6.64 9.02 7.15
N LYS A 169 -7.21 9.86 8.00
CA LYS A 169 -6.70 11.20 8.31
C LYS A 169 -6.02 11.17 9.66
N ILE A 170 -4.83 11.75 9.73
CA ILE A 170 -4.08 12.03 10.95
C ILE A 170 -4.12 13.53 11.19
N PHE A 171 -4.48 13.95 12.40
CA PHE A 171 -4.54 15.34 12.80
C PHE A 171 -3.43 15.66 13.79
N HIS A 172 -2.69 16.75 13.54
CA HIS A 172 -1.60 17.24 14.38
C HIS A 172 -1.50 18.76 14.39
#